data_AF-A0A382BGN4-F1
#
_entry.id   AF-A0A382BGN4-F1
#
_cell.length_a   1.000
_cell.length_b   1.000
_cell.length_c   1.000
_cell.angle_alpha   90.00
_cell.angle_beta   90.00
_cell.angle_gamma   90.00
#
_symmetry.space_group_name_H-M   'P 1'
#
loop_
_entity.id
_entity.type
_entity.pdbx_description
1 polymer ?
#
loop_
_entity_poly.entity_id
_entity_poly.type
_entity_poly.pdbx_seq_one_letter_code
_entity_poly.pdbx_strand_id
1 'polypeptide(L)'
;MALKPLILEIGTGIDLHGHNATEAARRAVWNAVHQSSLMGLGLFGPDTSKNMVVEVTLAISRPEEVDEETVLAVLPHGKGKLKVIKGGLEIEGREGSGDFTLIANAAVIAKIDV
;
A
#
# COMPACT_ATOMS: atom_id res chain seq x y z
N MET A 1 24.75 -3.07 6.01
CA MET A 1 24.83 -4.41 5.40
C MET A 1 23.78 -4.45 4.29
N ALA A 2 23.33 -5.60 3.80
CA ALA A 2 22.29 -5.67 2.77
C ALA A 2 20.91 -5.79 3.44
N LEU A 3 19.92 -5.02 2.95
CA LEU A 3 18.55 -5.06 3.44
C LEU A 3 17.92 -6.46 3.23
N LYS A 4 17.36 -7.04 4.30
CA LYS A 4 16.67 -8.34 4.26
C LYS A 4 15.17 -8.18 4.54
N PRO A 5 14.29 -8.92 3.83
CA PRO A 5 12.85 -8.92 4.11
C PRO A 5 12.56 -9.40 5.53
N LEU A 6 11.74 -8.64 6.26
CA LEU A 6 11.26 -8.97 7.60
C LEU A 6 9.84 -9.54 7.55
N ILE A 7 8.94 -8.87 6.82
CA ILE A 7 7.53 -9.22 6.71
C ILE A 7 6.98 -8.83 5.34
N LEU A 8 6.00 -9.59 4.86
CA LEU A 8 5.12 -9.24 3.76
C LEU A 8 3.71 -9.05 4.31
N GLU A 9 3.16 -7.86 4.10
CA GLU A 9 1.80 -7.47 4.49
C GLU A 9 0.99 -7.22 3.22
N ILE A 10 -0.26 -7.66 3.20
CA ILE A 10 -1.12 -7.59 2.02
C ILE A 10 -2.42 -6.91 2.42
N GLY A 11 -2.93 -6.02 1.56
CA GLY A 11 -4.16 -5.30 1.83
C GLY A 11 -4.98 -5.05 0.57
N THR A 12 -6.26 -4.78 0.77
CA THR A 12 -7.21 -4.38 -0.29
C THR A 12 -7.89 -3.08 0.10
N GLY A 13 -8.07 -2.20 -0.88
CA GLY A 13 -8.75 -0.93 -0.72
C GLY A 13 -9.79 -0.76 -1.82
N ILE A 14 -10.93 -0.18 -1.47
CA ILE A 14 -12.08 -0.05 -2.35
C ILE A 14 -12.52 1.41 -2.34
N ASP A 15 -12.71 1.98 -3.52
CA ASP A 15 -13.46 3.21 -3.74
C ASP A 15 -14.74 2.88 -4.51
N LEU A 16 -15.91 3.13 -3.90
CA LEU A 16 -17.18 2.60 -4.40
C LEU A 16 -17.79 3.45 -5.52
N HIS A 17 -17.74 4.78 -5.36
CA HIS A 17 -18.42 5.76 -6.22
C HIS A 17 -17.55 7.00 -6.50
N GLY A 18 -16.38 7.09 -5.86
CA GLY A 18 -15.56 8.30 -5.88
C GLY A 18 -14.76 8.49 -7.16
N HIS A 19 -14.73 7.46 -8.03
CA HIS A 19 -13.84 7.39 -9.19
C HIS A 19 -12.40 7.78 -8.85
N ASN A 20 -11.97 7.49 -7.62
CA ASN A 20 -10.75 8.01 -7.05
C ASN A 20 -9.75 6.86 -6.83
N ALA A 21 -8.88 6.68 -7.82
CA ALA A 21 -7.81 5.70 -7.79
C ALA A 21 -6.89 5.87 -6.56
N THR A 22 -6.58 7.11 -6.18
CA THR A 22 -5.77 7.44 -5.01
C THR A 22 -6.42 6.98 -3.71
N GLU A 23 -7.73 7.13 -3.53
CA GLU A 23 -8.39 6.69 -2.30
C GLU A 23 -8.46 5.17 -2.19
N ALA A 24 -8.76 4.46 -3.29
CA ALA A 24 -8.67 3.01 -3.29
C ALA A 24 -7.24 2.53 -2.95
N ALA A 25 -6.24 3.17 -3.54
CA ALA A 25 -4.82 2.91 -3.29
C ALA A 25 -4.42 3.13 -1.83
N ARG A 26 -4.76 4.30 -1.28
CA ARG A 26 -4.48 4.71 0.10
C ARG A 26 -5.11 3.73 1.09
N ARG A 27 -6.35 3.30 0.84
CA ARG A 27 -7.07 2.30 1.64
C ARG A 27 -6.39 0.93 1.58
N ALA A 28 -5.88 0.52 0.43
CA ALA A 28 -5.19 -0.77 0.29
C ALA A 28 -3.90 -0.83 1.12
N VAL A 29 -3.08 0.23 1.06
CA VAL A 29 -1.86 0.33 1.86
C VAL A 29 -2.19 0.44 3.35
N TRP A 30 -3.21 1.23 3.70
CA TRP A 30 -3.67 1.34 5.09
C TRP A 30 -4.11 -0.01 5.64
N ASN A 31 -4.95 -0.73 4.88
CA ASN A 31 -5.41 -2.06 5.24
C ASN A 31 -4.23 -3.02 5.44
N ALA A 32 -3.22 -3.01 4.57
CA ALA A 32 -2.06 -3.88 4.67
C ALA A 32 -1.30 -3.69 6.01
N VAL A 33 -0.96 -2.44 6.36
CA VAL A 33 -0.06 -2.15 7.51
C VAL A 33 -0.78 -2.00 8.85
N HIS A 34 -2.12 -2.02 8.88
CA HIS A 34 -2.91 -1.87 10.13
C HIS A 34 -3.48 -3.19 10.66
N GLN A 35 -3.17 -4.34 10.04
CA GLN A 35 -3.61 -5.66 10.53
C GLN A 35 -2.55 -6.37 11.39
N SER A 36 -1.32 -5.84 11.43
CA SER A 36 -0.19 -6.45 12.14
C SER A 36 0.47 -5.46 13.11
N SER A 37 1.19 -5.99 14.09
CA SER A 37 2.02 -5.21 15.00
C SER A 37 3.42 -5.80 15.09
N LEU A 38 4.43 -5.02 14.72
CA LEU A 38 5.84 -5.44 14.73
C LEU A 38 6.48 -5.24 16.11
N MET A 39 5.92 -5.85 17.15
CA MET A 39 6.38 -5.68 18.54
C MET A 39 7.87 -6.02 18.75
N GLY A 40 8.40 -6.97 17.97
CA GLY A 40 9.80 -7.41 18.04
C GLY A 40 10.81 -6.50 17.34
N LEU A 41 10.37 -5.42 16.68
CA LEU A 41 11.26 -4.58 15.85
C LEU A 41 12.39 -3.93 16.65
N GLY A 42 12.15 -3.63 17.93
CA GLY A 42 13.17 -3.07 18.84
C GLY A 42 14.31 -4.03 19.18
N LEU A 43 14.13 -5.35 18.97
CA LEU A 43 15.19 -6.34 19.20
C LEU A 43 16.38 -6.17 18.24
N PHE A 44 16.17 -5.49 17.11
CA PHE A 44 17.20 -5.20 16.11
C PHE A 44 17.90 -3.85 16.30
N GLY A 45 17.50 -3.08 17.33
CA GLY A 45 18.08 -1.79 17.69
C GLY A 45 17.06 -0.64 17.73
N PRO A 46 17.39 0.47 18.42
CA PRO A 46 16.45 1.57 18.69
C PRO A 46 16.00 2.33 17.44
N ASP A 47 16.83 2.39 16.40
CA ASP A 47 16.53 3.11 15.15
C ASP A 47 15.92 2.22 14.05
N THR A 48 15.65 0.94 14.34
CA THR A 48 15.19 -0.03 13.33
C THR A 48 13.92 0.43 12.62
N SER A 49 12.92 0.91 13.37
CA SER A 49 11.65 1.40 12.81
C SER A 49 11.84 2.59 11.87
N LYS A 50 12.75 3.50 12.21
CA LYS A 50 13.07 4.70 11.42
C LYS A 50 13.87 4.37 10.16
N ASN A 51 14.78 3.40 10.25
CA ASN A 51 15.71 3.07 9.18
C ASN A 51 15.22 1.97 8.23
N MET A 52 14.15 1.27 8.59
CA MET A 52 13.49 0.28 7.74
C MET A 52 13.10 0.86 6.38
N VAL A 53 13.30 0.06 5.33
CA VAL A 53 12.82 0.39 3.98
C VAL A 53 11.53 -0.38 3.74
N VAL A 54 10.50 0.33 3.25
CA VAL A 54 9.19 -0.25 2.98
C VAL A 54 8.96 -0.20 1.47
N GLU A 55 8.96 -1.36 0.83
CA GLU A 55 8.65 -1.49 -0.59
C GLU A 55 7.17 -1.82 -0.77
N VAL A 56 6.43 -0.90 -1.36
CA VAL A 56 5.00 -1.04 -1.64
C VAL A 56 4.83 -1.33 -3.13
N THR A 57 4.24 -2.46 -3.46
CA THR A 57 3.70 -2.73 -4.80
C THR A 57 2.19 -2.61 -4.75
N LEU A 58 1.63 -1.70 -5.54
CA LEU A 58 0.21 -1.41 -5.59
C LEU A 58 -0.34 -1.73 -6.98
N ALA A 59 -1.39 -2.54 -7.05
CA ALA A 59 -2.08 -2.89 -8.29
C ALA A 59 -3.49 -2.28 -8.31
N ILE A 60 -3.79 -1.48 -9.34
CA ILE A 60 -5.10 -0.83 -9.56
C ILE A 60 -5.35 -0.66 -11.07
N SER A 61 -6.61 -0.51 -11.50
CA SER A 61 -6.98 -0.44 -12.92
C SER A 61 -6.44 0.80 -13.64
N ARG A 62 -6.34 1.93 -12.93
CA ARG A 62 -5.92 3.26 -13.38
C ARG A 62 -4.65 3.73 -12.64
N PRO A 63 -3.49 3.07 -12.86
CA PRO A 63 -2.27 3.35 -12.10
C PRO A 63 -1.76 4.79 -12.26
N GLU A 64 -1.99 5.41 -13.41
CA GLU A 64 -1.59 6.79 -13.74
C GLU A 64 -2.35 7.88 -12.98
N GLU A 65 -3.52 7.55 -12.39
CA GLU A 65 -4.33 8.49 -11.61
C GLU A 65 -3.96 8.50 -10.12
N VAL A 66 -3.00 7.68 -9.70
CA VAL A 66 -2.60 7.54 -8.29
C VAL A 66 -1.62 8.63 -7.89
N ASP A 67 -1.97 9.40 -6.85
CA ASP A 67 -1.05 10.29 -6.15
C ASP A 67 -0.17 9.47 -5.19
N GLU A 68 1.09 9.28 -5.59
CA GLU A 68 2.06 8.50 -4.84
C GLU A 68 2.38 9.09 -3.46
N GLU A 69 2.40 10.42 -3.33
CA GLU A 69 2.72 11.08 -2.05
C GLU A 69 1.61 10.82 -1.03
N THR A 70 0.35 10.95 -1.45
CA THR A 70 -0.82 10.66 -0.61
C THR A 70 -0.84 9.19 -0.16
N VAL A 71 -0.45 8.25 -1.02
CA VAL A 71 -0.39 6.82 -0.68
C VAL A 71 0.76 6.52 0.28
N LEU A 72 1.94 7.08 0.05
CA LEU A 72 3.12 6.86 0.90
C LEU A 72 2.97 7.49 2.30
N ALA A 73 2.20 8.58 2.42
CA ALA A 73 1.90 9.22 3.71
C ALA A 73 1.13 8.31 4.69
N VAL A 74 0.57 7.19 4.22
CA VAL A 74 -0.09 6.18 5.07
C VAL A 74 0.88 5.40 5.94
N LEU A 75 2.15 5.28 5.52
CA LEU A 75 3.13 4.47 6.23
C LEU A 75 3.49 5.14 7.58
N PRO A 76 3.33 4.44 8.72
CA PRO A 76 3.60 5.04 10.03
C PRO A 76 5.09 5.25 10.29
N HIS A 77 5.94 4.42 9.68
CA HIS A 77 7.39 4.37 9.91
C HIS A 77 8.15 3.98 8.65
N GLY A 78 9.47 4.16 8.68
CA GLY A 78 10.38 3.73 7.63
C GLY A 78 10.42 4.68 6.42
N LYS A 79 11.17 4.26 5.41
CA LYS A 79 11.34 4.97 4.13
C LYS A 79 10.59 4.22 3.05
N GLY A 80 9.45 4.76 2.64
CA GLY A 80 8.58 4.16 1.62
C GLY A 80 9.13 4.30 0.20
N LYS A 81 8.94 3.25 -0.60
CA LYS A 81 9.09 3.26 -2.05
C LYS A 81 7.84 2.64 -2.65
N LEU A 82 7.14 3.38 -3.49
CA LEU A 82 5.93 2.91 -4.14
C LEU A 82 6.22 2.50 -5.57
N LYS A 83 5.62 1.39 -6.01
CA LYS A 83 5.50 0.99 -7.40
C LYS A 83 4.03 0.74 -7.70
N VAL A 84 3.44 1.59 -8.52
CA VAL A 84 2.06 1.42 -8.99
C VAL A 84 2.06 0.68 -10.32
N ILE A 85 1.24 -0.37 -10.43
CA ILE A 85 1.07 -1.18 -11.64
C ILE A 85 -0.39 -1.34 -12.00
N LYS A 86 -0.66 -1.60 -13.28
CA LYS A 86 -2.00 -1.96 -13.73
C LYS A 86 -2.41 -3.32 -13.14
N GLY A 87 -3.61 -3.40 -12.57
CA GLY A 87 -4.18 -4.61 -11.98
C GLY A 87 -5.48 -4.31 -11.24
N GLY A 88 -5.72 -4.95 -10.10
CA GLY A 88 -6.92 -4.73 -9.29
C GLY A 88 -8.21 -5.08 -10.03
N LEU A 89 -9.29 -4.36 -9.72
CA LEU A 89 -10.58 -4.47 -10.42
C LEU A 89 -11.22 -3.11 -10.60
N GLU A 90 -11.89 -2.91 -11.72
CA GLU A 90 -12.78 -1.80 -11.98
C GLU A 90 -14.06 -2.34 -12.59
N ILE A 91 -15.20 -2.01 -11.99
CA ILE A 91 -16.50 -2.51 -12.41
C ILE A 91 -17.54 -1.41 -12.32
N GLU A 92 -18.36 -1.31 -13.36
CA GLU A 92 -19.53 -0.45 -13.36
C GLU A 92 -20.64 -1.12 -12.53
N GLY A 93 -21.17 -0.42 -11.52
CA GLY A 93 -22.19 -1.00 -10.63
C GLY A 93 -23.50 -1.33 -11.36
N ARG A 94 -23.81 -0.59 -12.42
CA ARG A 94 -24.94 -0.82 -13.31
C ARG A 94 -24.55 -0.38 -14.71
N GLU A 95 -24.76 -1.25 -15.71
CA GLU A 95 -24.43 -0.95 -17.10
C GLU A 95 -24.97 0.43 -17.55
N GLY A 96 -24.07 1.28 -18.02
CA GLY A 96 -24.36 2.63 -18.51
C GLY A 96 -24.61 3.69 -17.44
N SER A 97 -24.36 3.43 -16.16
CA SER A 97 -24.48 4.45 -15.11
C SER A 97 -23.32 5.44 -15.09
N GLY A 98 -22.16 5.05 -15.62
CA GLY A 98 -20.89 5.76 -15.43
C GLY A 98 -20.37 5.72 -13.99
N ASP A 99 -20.99 4.95 -13.09
CA ASP A 99 -20.64 4.81 -11.67
C ASP A 99 -19.81 3.54 -11.45
N PHE A 100 -18.53 3.73 -11.13
CA PHE A 100 -17.52 2.67 -11.13
C PHE A 100 -16.95 2.49 -9.72
N THR A 101 -16.90 1.23 -9.31
CA THR A 101 -16.13 0.81 -8.14
C THR A 101 -14.71 0.44 -8.56
N LEU A 102 -13.72 1.03 -7.88
CA LEU A 102 -12.31 0.74 -8.03
C LEU A 102 -11.82 -0.10 -6.84
N ILE A 103 -11.12 -1.19 -7.13
CA ILE A 103 -10.50 -2.07 -6.14
C ILE A 103 -9.00 -2.10 -6.39
N ALA A 104 -8.23 -1.75 -5.37
CA ALA A 104 -6.78 -1.80 -5.37
C ALA A 104 -6.28 -2.89 -4.42
N ASN A 105 -5.19 -3.56 -4.79
CA ASN A 105 -4.48 -4.47 -3.92
C ASN A 105 -3.06 -3.95 -3.66
N ALA A 106 -2.59 -4.06 -2.41
CA ALA A 106 -1.26 -3.65 -2.00
C ALA A 106 -0.50 -4.86 -1.43
N ALA A 107 0.77 -4.99 -1.81
CA ALA A 107 1.76 -5.85 -1.18
C ALA A 107 2.88 -4.96 -0.62
N VAL A 108 3.10 -5.03 0.69
CA VAL A 108 4.04 -4.19 1.43
C VAL A 108 5.12 -5.07 2.04
N ILE A 109 6.37 -4.87 1.60
CA ILE A 109 7.52 -5.60 2.13
C ILE A 109 8.36 -4.64 2.96
N ALA A 110 8.41 -4.88 4.25
CA ALA A 110 9.33 -4.19 5.15
C ALA A 110 10.68 -4.92 5.17
N LYS A 111 11.77 -4.17 4.97
CA LYS A 111 13.14 -4.68 4.97
C LYS A 111 14.00 -3.93 5.98
N ILE A 112 14.81 -4.66 6.73
CA ILE A 112 15.71 -4.13 7.76
C ILE A 112 17.16 -4.50 7.44
N ASP A 113 18.11 -3.73 7.99
CA ASP A 113 19.54 -4.03 7.91
C ASP A 113 19.96 -4.86 9.13
N VAL A 114 20.31 -6.12 8.92
CA VAL A 114 20.67 -7.10 9.98
C VAL A 114 21.82 -8.00 9.57
#